data_AF-A0A9D9DS45-F1
#
_entry.id   AF-A0A9D9DS45-F1
#
_cell.length_a   1.000
_cell.length_b   1.000
_cell.length_c   1.000
_cell.angle_alpha   90.00
_cell.angle_beta   90.00
_cell.angle_gamma   90.00
#
_symmetry.space_group_name_H-M   'P 1'
#
loop_
_entity.id
_entity.type
_entity.pdbx_description
1 polymer ?
#
loop_
_entity_poly.entity_id
_entity_poly.type
_entity_poly.pdbx_seq_one_letter_code
_entity_poly.pdbx_strand_id
1 'polypeptide(L)'
;MHRTMLYPIGIQNFESLRQGDYVYVDKTDLIHQLASTGKYYFLSRPRRFGKSLLVSTMEAYFQGKKELFKGLAIENLEKDWTEYPVLHLDLSGVTYSDENVLNEKMESALSQWEQKYGIANTFTVDGIRFENIIKTAYEKTGKPVVILIDEYDKPLLDSAGNEALREAFRSRLQGFYSVMKSQDGKLRFGFLTGVTKLGKLSIFS
;
A
#
# COMPACT_ATOMS: atom_id res chain seq x y z
N MET A 1 38.00 4.41 -13.07
CA MET A 1 37.56 3.67 -11.87
C MET A 1 36.43 2.73 -12.27
N HIS A 2 36.59 1.41 -12.12
CA HIS A 2 35.47 0.47 -12.25
C HIS A 2 34.60 0.63 -11.00
N ARG A 3 33.41 1.22 -11.16
CA ARG A 3 32.39 1.26 -10.11
C ARG A 3 31.79 -0.15 -10.04
N THR A 4 32.03 -0.88 -8.96
CA THR A 4 31.45 -2.22 -8.77
C THR A 4 29.93 -2.09 -8.74
N MET A 5 29.26 -2.82 -9.63
CA MET A 5 27.80 -2.83 -9.73
C MET A 5 27.20 -3.59 -8.54
N LEU A 6 26.37 -2.93 -7.73
CA LEU A 6 25.69 -3.55 -6.59
C LEU A 6 24.29 -4.01 -6.99
N TYR A 7 24.00 -5.30 -6.85
CA TYR A 7 22.68 -5.85 -7.15
C TYR A 7 21.78 -5.86 -5.89
N PRO A 8 20.51 -5.43 -5.99
CA PRO A 8 19.61 -5.28 -4.84
C PRO A 8 19.00 -6.63 -4.39
N ILE A 9 19.83 -7.63 -4.10
CA ILE A 9 19.35 -8.97 -3.69
C ILE A 9 18.73 -8.86 -2.30
N GLY A 10 17.42 -9.11 -2.21
CA GLY A 10 16.68 -9.03 -0.95
C GLY A 10 16.28 -7.62 -0.52
N ILE A 11 16.62 -6.58 -1.30
CA ILE A 11 16.24 -5.20 -0.98
C ILE A 11 14.86 -4.91 -1.55
N GLN A 12 13.93 -4.60 -0.65
CA GLN A 12 12.53 -4.33 -0.99
C GLN A 12 12.10 -2.89 -0.69
N ASN A 13 12.96 -2.11 -0.04
CA ASN A 13 12.72 -0.70 0.24
C ASN A 13 13.43 0.16 -0.82
N PHE A 14 12.67 1.01 -1.49
CA PHE A 14 13.18 1.86 -2.57
C PHE A 14 14.20 2.88 -2.04
N GLU A 15 13.94 3.51 -0.91
CA GLU A 15 14.85 4.50 -0.31
C GLU A 15 16.20 3.86 0.05
N SER A 16 16.21 2.70 0.71
CA SER A 16 17.43 1.95 0.99
C SER A 16 18.18 1.55 -0.30
N LEU A 17 17.46 1.18 -1.35
CA LEU A 17 18.04 0.85 -2.65
C LEU A 17 18.76 2.07 -3.26
N ARG A 18 18.11 3.25 -3.23
CA ARG A 18 18.66 4.49 -3.78
C ARG A 18 19.84 5.00 -2.97
N GLN A 19 19.75 4.97 -1.64
CA GLN A 19 20.83 5.41 -0.75
C GLN A 19 22.05 4.47 -0.78
N GLY A 20 21.83 3.18 -1.05
CA GLY A 20 22.89 2.18 -1.13
C GLY A 20 23.57 2.05 -2.50
N ASP A 21 23.31 2.95 -3.46
CA ASP A 21 23.89 2.92 -4.81
C ASP A 21 23.67 1.59 -5.57
N TYR A 22 22.56 0.89 -5.29
CA TYR A 22 22.21 -0.34 -5.97
C TYR A 22 21.64 -0.07 -7.38
N VAL A 23 21.79 -1.06 -8.27
CA VAL A 23 21.14 -1.04 -9.58
C VAL A 23 19.62 -1.03 -9.41
N TYR A 24 18.97 -0.09 -10.08
CA TYR A 24 17.52 0.00 -10.18
C TYR A 24 17.11 -0.09 -11.64
N VAL A 25 16.20 -1.02 -11.97
CA VAL A 25 15.60 -1.07 -13.31
C VAL A 25 14.45 -0.08 -13.33
N ASP A 26 14.67 1.06 -13.97
CA ASP A 26 13.74 2.17 -13.98
C ASP A 26 12.45 1.85 -14.76
N LYS A 27 11.32 2.05 -14.07
CA LYS A 27 9.94 1.97 -14.59
C LYS A 27 9.08 3.09 -14.03
N THR A 28 9.72 4.19 -13.64
CA THR A 28 9.05 5.29 -12.93
C THR A 28 8.17 6.14 -13.85
N ASP A 29 8.38 6.08 -15.16
CA ASP A 29 7.47 6.56 -16.20
C ASP A 29 6.09 5.89 -16.11
N LEU A 30 6.05 4.57 -15.90
CA LEU A 30 4.80 3.83 -15.71
C LEU A 30 4.12 4.22 -14.40
N ILE A 31 4.87 4.46 -13.33
CA ILE A 31 4.32 4.94 -12.05
C ILE A 31 3.64 6.30 -12.26
N HIS A 32 4.30 7.23 -12.94
CA HIS A 32 3.73 8.52 -13.30
C HIS A 32 2.45 8.36 -14.13
N GLN A 33 2.48 7.53 -15.18
CA GLN A 33 1.30 7.27 -16.01
C GLN A 33 0.13 6.73 -15.19
N LEU A 34 0.35 5.75 -14.30
CA LEU A 34 -0.70 5.20 -13.44
C LEU A 34 -1.26 6.29 -12.52
N ALA A 35 -0.40 7.08 -11.89
CA ALA A 35 -0.81 8.15 -10.98
C ALA A 35 -1.62 9.25 -11.69
N SER A 36 -1.35 9.52 -12.98
CA SER A 36 -2.05 10.56 -13.74
C SER A 36 -3.35 10.09 -14.42
N THR A 37 -3.49 8.80 -14.73
CA THR A 37 -4.60 8.31 -15.60
C THR A 37 -5.75 7.69 -14.85
N GLY A 38 -5.49 7.08 -13.69
CA GLY A 38 -6.51 6.35 -12.95
C GLY A 38 -6.31 6.45 -11.45
N LYS A 39 -7.31 5.94 -10.75
CA LYS A 39 -7.38 6.05 -9.29
C LYS A 39 -7.12 4.74 -8.59
N TYR A 40 -7.63 3.64 -9.13
CA TYR A 40 -7.53 2.33 -8.49
C TYR A 40 -6.87 1.33 -9.42
N TYR A 41 -5.82 0.69 -8.92
CA TYR A 41 -5.11 -0.34 -9.65
C TYR A 41 -4.86 -1.56 -8.76
N PHE A 42 -4.88 -2.71 -9.42
CA PHE A 42 -4.56 -3.98 -8.82
C PHE A 42 -3.48 -4.66 -9.65
N LEU A 43 -2.41 -5.09 -8.99
CA LEU A 43 -1.32 -5.81 -9.60
C LEU A 43 -1.22 -7.23 -9.03
N SER A 44 -1.74 -8.21 -9.78
CA SER A 44 -1.45 -9.61 -9.52
C SER A 44 -0.16 -10.02 -10.22
N ARG A 45 0.77 -10.61 -9.46
CA ARG A 45 1.98 -11.24 -10.01
C ARG A 45 2.60 -12.24 -9.03
N PRO A 46 3.38 -13.24 -9.50
CA PRO A 46 3.99 -14.25 -8.64
C PRO A 46 4.90 -13.67 -7.53
N ARG A 47 5.20 -14.49 -6.52
CA ARG A 47 6.12 -14.14 -5.42
C ARG A 47 7.53 -13.86 -5.94
N ARG A 48 8.26 -12.94 -5.29
CA ARG A 48 9.63 -12.50 -5.63
C ARG A 48 9.80 -11.72 -6.95
N PHE A 49 8.73 -11.14 -7.46
CA PHE A 49 8.79 -10.30 -8.67
C PHE A 49 8.96 -8.80 -8.37
N GLY A 50 9.25 -8.40 -7.12
CA GLY A 50 9.47 -6.98 -6.78
C GLY A 50 8.19 -6.15 -6.65
N LYS A 51 7.10 -6.77 -6.13
CA LYS A 51 5.86 -6.06 -5.77
C LYS A 51 6.11 -5.03 -4.67
N SER A 52 6.70 -5.46 -3.56
CA SER A 52 6.98 -4.61 -2.41
C SER A 52 7.93 -3.46 -2.76
N LEU A 53 8.94 -3.71 -3.62
CA LEU A 53 9.80 -2.64 -4.13
C LEU A 53 9.02 -1.60 -4.95
N LEU A 54 8.07 -2.04 -5.79
CA LEU A 54 7.19 -1.13 -6.53
C LEU A 54 6.29 -0.32 -5.59
N VAL A 55 5.70 -0.97 -4.57
CA VAL A 55 4.88 -0.29 -3.56
C VAL A 55 5.70 0.76 -2.81
N SER A 56 6.90 0.40 -2.35
CA SER A 56 7.83 1.33 -1.70
C SER A 56 8.28 2.47 -2.62
N THR A 57 8.42 2.21 -3.92
CA THR A 57 8.71 3.28 -4.91
C THR A 57 7.51 4.23 -5.03
N MET A 58 6.28 3.71 -5.13
CA MET A 58 5.06 4.53 -5.16
C MET A 58 4.89 5.34 -3.87
N GLU A 59 5.16 4.73 -2.72
CA GLU A 59 5.13 5.42 -1.42
C GLU A 59 6.08 6.62 -1.42
N ALA A 60 7.34 6.43 -1.81
CA ALA A 60 8.31 7.52 -1.90
C ALA A 60 7.89 8.62 -2.89
N TYR A 61 7.30 8.24 -4.02
CA TYR A 61 6.80 9.18 -5.02
C TYR A 61 5.65 10.04 -4.45
N PHE A 62 4.63 9.43 -3.87
CA PHE A 62 3.48 10.15 -3.31
C PHE A 62 3.81 10.94 -2.03
N GLN A 63 4.89 10.57 -1.31
CA GLN A 63 5.45 11.35 -0.22
C GLN A 63 6.30 12.55 -0.70
N GLY A 64 6.45 12.74 -2.02
CA GLY A 64 7.20 13.88 -2.57
C GLY A 64 8.72 13.79 -2.38
N LYS A 65 9.29 12.60 -2.13
CA LYS A 65 10.73 12.36 -1.91
C LYS A 65 11.57 12.48 -3.19
N LYS A 66 11.57 13.67 -3.80
CA LYS A 66 12.15 13.98 -5.11
C LYS A 66 13.60 13.53 -5.27
N GLU A 67 14.40 13.68 -4.23
CA GLU A 67 15.81 13.33 -4.19
C GLU A 67 16.08 11.86 -4.51
N LEU A 68 15.16 10.96 -4.15
CA LEU A 68 15.30 9.52 -4.44
C LEU A 68 15.14 9.21 -5.93
N PHE A 69 14.50 10.08 -6.70
CA PHE A 69 14.19 9.86 -8.11
C PHE A 69 15.19 10.49 -9.08
N LYS A 70 16.27 11.11 -8.57
CA LYS A 70 17.31 11.69 -9.40
C LYS A 70 17.88 10.65 -10.38
N GLY A 71 17.92 10.99 -11.66
CA GLY A 71 18.37 10.15 -12.77
C GLY A 71 17.36 9.11 -13.24
N LEU A 72 16.12 9.12 -12.73
CA LEU A 72 15.03 8.25 -13.19
C LEU A 72 14.08 9.03 -14.11
N ALA A 73 13.32 8.33 -14.95
CA ALA A 73 12.42 8.91 -15.94
C ALA A 73 11.43 9.92 -15.31
N ILE A 74 10.87 9.58 -14.14
CA ILE A 74 9.90 10.43 -13.44
C ILE A 74 10.45 11.79 -13.00
N GLU A 75 11.78 11.95 -12.83
CA GLU A 75 12.40 13.24 -12.52
C GLU A 75 12.04 14.30 -13.55
N ASN A 76 11.95 13.90 -14.83
CA ASN A 76 11.64 14.80 -15.94
C ASN A 76 10.14 14.92 -16.20
N LEU A 77 9.32 14.00 -15.70
CA LEU A 77 7.88 13.98 -15.90
C LEU A 77 7.13 14.75 -14.80
N GLU A 78 7.45 14.46 -13.53
CA GLU A 78 6.84 15.10 -12.36
C GLU A 78 7.43 16.48 -12.11
N LYS A 79 6.56 17.49 -12.01
CA LYS A 79 6.96 18.90 -11.81
C LYS A 79 6.62 19.40 -10.42
N ASP A 80 5.48 18.99 -9.88
CA ASP A 80 4.93 19.58 -8.66
C ASP A 80 5.48 18.90 -7.41
N TRP A 81 5.79 17.60 -7.50
CA TRP A 81 6.27 16.81 -6.36
C TRP A 81 5.39 16.99 -5.11
N THR A 82 4.08 17.06 -5.35
CA THR A 82 3.10 17.30 -4.29
C THR A 82 3.14 16.16 -3.28
N GLU A 83 3.33 16.50 -2.01
CA GLU A 83 3.23 15.55 -0.91
C GLU A 83 1.75 15.22 -0.63
N TYR A 84 1.46 13.93 -0.57
CA TYR A 84 0.15 13.38 -0.22
C TYR A 84 0.24 12.53 1.07
N PRO A 85 -0.82 12.50 1.90
CA PRO A 85 -0.90 11.53 2.98
C PRO A 85 -0.97 10.11 2.41
N VAL A 86 0.04 9.29 2.73
CA VAL A 86 0.10 7.87 2.33
C VAL A 86 -0.24 6.97 3.52
N LEU A 87 -1.18 6.04 3.30
CA LEU A 87 -1.53 4.94 4.20
C LEU A 87 -1.08 3.63 3.53
N HIS A 88 -0.03 3.02 4.06
CA HIS A 88 0.55 1.78 3.54
C HIS A 88 0.30 0.62 4.51
N LEU A 89 -0.43 -0.40 4.04
CA LEU A 89 -0.72 -1.64 4.76
C LEU A 89 0.00 -2.82 4.10
N ASP A 90 0.99 -3.39 4.77
CA ASP A 90 1.64 -4.62 4.34
C ASP A 90 1.11 -5.81 5.16
N LEU A 91 0.39 -6.74 4.52
CA LEU A 91 -0.12 -7.94 5.17
C LEU A 91 0.91 -9.09 5.23
N SER A 92 2.13 -8.90 4.72
CA SER A 92 3.20 -9.88 4.78
C SER A 92 3.78 -10.05 6.21
N GLY A 93 4.76 -10.96 6.33
CA GLY A 93 5.55 -11.15 7.56
C GLY A 93 4.93 -12.01 8.66
N VAL A 94 3.66 -12.40 8.53
CA VAL A 94 2.97 -13.31 9.47
C VAL A 94 2.37 -14.50 8.73
N THR A 95 2.00 -15.55 9.47
CA THR A 95 1.19 -16.66 8.94
C THR A 95 -0.19 -16.57 9.56
N TYR A 96 -1.23 -16.48 8.75
CA TYR A 96 -2.60 -16.32 9.25
C TYR A 96 -3.21 -17.67 9.64
N SER A 97 -2.81 -18.18 10.80
CA SER A 97 -3.28 -19.46 11.35
C SER A 97 -4.68 -19.42 11.97
N ASP A 98 -5.09 -18.23 12.43
CA ASP A 98 -6.35 -18.00 13.14
C ASP A 98 -6.74 -16.51 13.07
N GLU A 99 -7.93 -16.18 13.58
CA GLU A 99 -8.48 -14.83 13.53
C GLU A 99 -7.65 -13.79 14.30
N ASN A 100 -7.01 -14.18 15.41
CA ASN A 100 -6.26 -13.23 16.25
C ASN A 100 -5.07 -12.64 15.50
N VAL A 101 -4.41 -13.41 14.65
CA VAL A 101 -3.28 -12.91 13.85
C VAL A 101 -3.72 -11.77 12.91
N LEU A 102 -4.89 -11.90 12.27
CA LEU A 102 -5.43 -10.81 11.46
C LEU A 102 -5.85 -9.62 12.34
N ASN A 103 -6.45 -9.89 13.50
CA ASN A 103 -6.85 -8.86 14.45
C ASN A 103 -5.66 -8.00 14.89
N GLU A 104 -4.57 -8.63 15.33
CA GLU A 104 -3.36 -7.94 15.76
C GLU A 104 -2.70 -7.16 14.61
N LYS A 105 -2.67 -7.73 13.41
CA LYS A 105 -2.09 -7.07 12.24
C LYS A 105 -2.87 -5.81 11.85
N MET A 106 -4.21 -5.89 11.84
CA MET A 106 -5.08 -4.75 11.55
C MET A 106 -5.02 -3.71 12.67
N GLU A 107 -5.06 -4.14 13.93
CA GLU A 107 -4.94 -3.27 15.10
C GLU A 107 -3.63 -2.47 15.06
N SER A 108 -2.51 -3.15 14.81
CA SER A 108 -1.19 -2.51 14.74
C SER A 108 -1.15 -1.44 13.64
N ALA A 109 -1.65 -1.74 12.44
CA ALA A 109 -1.65 -0.79 11.33
C ALA A 109 -2.58 0.42 11.60
N LEU A 110 -3.80 0.17 12.07
CA LEU A 110 -4.79 1.22 12.36
C LEU A 110 -4.32 2.12 13.50
N SER A 111 -3.82 1.54 14.60
CA SER A 111 -3.28 2.29 15.73
C SER A 111 -2.09 3.18 15.33
N GLN A 112 -1.19 2.70 14.46
CA GLN A 112 -0.08 3.50 13.95
C GLN A 112 -0.57 4.72 13.16
N TRP A 113 -1.57 4.55 12.30
CA TRP A 113 -2.14 5.68 11.56
C TRP A 113 -2.92 6.64 12.47
N GLU A 114 -3.68 6.11 13.42
CA GLU A 114 -4.38 6.91 14.44
C GLU A 114 -3.39 7.76 15.23
N GLN A 115 -2.28 7.17 15.68
CA GLN A 115 -1.20 7.91 16.33
C GLN A 115 -0.60 8.99 15.41
N LYS A 116 -0.29 8.63 14.16
CA LYS A 116 0.27 9.56 13.16
C LYS A 116 -0.62 10.80 12.96
N TYR A 117 -1.93 10.61 12.96
CA TYR A 117 -2.89 11.70 12.77
C TYR A 117 -3.49 12.22 14.08
N GLY A 118 -2.99 11.80 15.25
CA GLY A 118 -3.45 12.26 16.56
C GLY A 118 -4.94 11.99 16.82
N ILE A 119 -5.42 10.81 16.42
CA ILE A 119 -6.80 10.38 16.57
C ILE A 119 -6.94 9.63 17.89
N ALA A 120 -7.77 10.14 18.79
CA ALA A 120 -8.22 9.40 19.97
C ALA A 120 -9.39 8.50 19.54
N ASN A 121 -9.07 7.31 19.03
CA ASN A 121 -10.08 6.41 18.52
C ASN A 121 -10.77 5.62 19.64
N THR A 122 -12.11 5.53 19.56
CA THR A 122 -12.96 4.75 20.48
C THR A 122 -13.68 3.60 19.77
N PHE A 123 -13.53 3.49 18.44
CA PHE A 123 -14.17 2.45 17.64
C PHE A 123 -13.33 1.18 17.62
N THR A 124 -13.98 0.02 17.65
CA THR A 124 -13.33 -1.30 17.55
C THR A 124 -13.44 -1.91 16.15
N VAL A 125 -14.31 -1.39 15.29
CA VAL A 125 -14.56 -1.92 13.95
C VAL A 125 -13.59 -1.31 12.93
N ASP A 126 -12.77 -2.15 12.30
CA ASP A 126 -11.71 -1.73 11.35
C ASP A 126 -12.19 -0.73 10.30
N GLY A 127 -13.35 -0.98 9.67
CA GLY A 127 -13.88 -0.10 8.62
C GLY A 127 -14.20 1.31 9.13
N ILE A 128 -14.77 1.44 10.33
CA ILE A 128 -15.10 2.74 10.94
C ILE A 128 -13.81 3.48 11.29
N ARG A 129 -12.83 2.78 11.86
CA ARG A 129 -11.51 3.33 12.17
C ARG A 129 -10.82 3.84 10.92
N PHE A 130 -10.79 3.03 9.86
CA PHE A 130 -10.17 3.39 8.60
C PHE A 130 -10.84 4.58 7.93
N GLU A 131 -12.17 4.64 7.97
CA GLU A 131 -12.93 5.80 7.48
C GLU A 131 -12.54 7.08 8.24
N ASN A 132 -12.47 7.01 9.57
CA ASN A 132 -12.08 8.13 10.41
C ASN A 132 -10.64 8.59 10.09
N ILE A 133 -9.71 7.64 9.94
CA ILE A 133 -8.31 7.92 9.56
C ILE A 133 -8.24 8.65 8.22
N ILE A 134 -8.95 8.18 7.19
CA ILE A 134 -8.96 8.82 5.87
C ILE A 134 -9.53 10.25 5.96
N LYS A 135 -10.64 10.44 6.68
CA LYS A 135 -11.27 11.75 6.87
C LYS A 135 -10.32 12.72 7.58
N THR A 136 -9.76 12.31 8.72
CA THR A 136 -8.84 13.16 9.49
C THR A 136 -7.56 13.46 8.71
N ALA A 137 -6.98 12.49 8.00
CA ALA A 137 -5.79 12.72 7.17
C ALA A 137 -6.08 13.75 6.07
N TYR A 138 -7.22 13.64 5.40
CA TYR A 138 -7.66 14.60 4.40
C TYR A 138 -7.86 16.00 4.99
N GLU A 139 -8.58 16.11 6.10
CA GLU A 139 -8.87 17.39 6.77
C GLU A 139 -7.61 18.09 7.28
N LYS A 140 -6.67 17.34 7.87
CA LYS A 140 -5.42 17.91 8.42
C LYS A 140 -4.44 18.35 7.34
N THR A 141 -4.37 17.62 6.24
CA THR A 141 -3.39 17.91 5.17
C THR A 141 -3.96 18.78 4.06
N GLY A 142 -5.29 18.84 3.93
CA GLY A 142 -5.96 19.44 2.77
C GLY A 142 -5.70 18.68 1.46
N LYS A 143 -5.17 17.45 1.53
CA LYS A 143 -4.76 16.64 0.38
C LYS A 143 -5.50 15.32 0.34
N PRO A 144 -5.89 14.85 -0.86
CA PRO A 144 -6.49 13.52 -1.03
C PRO A 144 -5.50 12.40 -0.66
N VAL A 145 -6.01 11.33 -0.07
CA VAL A 145 -5.24 10.25 0.55
C VAL A 145 -4.84 9.18 -0.46
N VAL A 146 -3.60 8.71 -0.36
CA VAL A 146 -3.06 7.58 -1.12
C VAL A 146 -3.11 6.33 -0.26
N ILE A 147 -3.69 5.25 -0.77
CA ILE A 147 -3.80 3.96 -0.09
C ILE A 147 -2.96 2.93 -0.86
N LEU A 148 -2.00 2.32 -0.18
CA LEU A 148 -1.15 1.26 -0.72
C LEU A 148 -1.33 0.00 0.12
N ILE A 149 -1.61 -1.13 -0.51
CA ILE A 149 -1.83 -2.41 0.18
C ILE A 149 -0.97 -3.48 -0.46
N ASP A 150 -0.01 -4.01 0.29
CA ASP A 150 0.85 -5.10 -0.13
C ASP A 150 0.36 -6.45 0.41
N GLU A 151 0.52 -7.49 -0.40
CA GLU A 151 0.05 -8.86 -0.16
C GLU A 151 -1.42 -8.95 0.34
N TYR A 152 -2.33 -8.22 -0.31
CA TYR A 152 -3.74 -8.07 0.12
C TYR A 152 -4.51 -9.39 0.27
N ASP A 153 -4.10 -10.43 -0.48
CA ASP A 153 -4.73 -11.73 -0.55
C ASP A 153 -4.12 -12.77 0.39
N LYS A 154 -3.01 -12.45 1.06
CA LYS A 154 -2.27 -13.39 1.90
C LYS A 154 -3.10 -14.05 3.00
N PRO A 155 -3.93 -13.33 3.80
CA PRO A 155 -4.79 -13.99 4.78
C PRO A 155 -5.69 -15.08 4.16
N LEU A 156 -6.18 -14.83 2.95
CA LEU A 156 -7.08 -15.73 2.24
C LEU A 156 -6.37 -16.90 1.57
N LEU A 157 -5.07 -16.76 1.31
CA LEU A 157 -4.22 -17.86 0.82
C LEU A 157 -3.81 -18.78 1.96
N ASP A 158 -3.39 -18.21 3.10
CA ASP A 158 -2.97 -18.99 4.27
C ASP A 158 -4.14 -19.78 4.88
N SER A 159 -5.36 -19.27 4.77
CA SER A 159 -6.60 -19.95 5.20
C SER A 159 -7.23 -20.87 4.14
N ALA A 160 -6.57 -21.14 3.00
CA ALA A 160 -7.18 -21.90 1.90
C ALA A 160 -7.67 -23.31 2.29
N GLY A 161 -7.07 -23.93 3.32
CA GLY A 161 -7.48 -25.23 3.86
C GLY A 161 -8.55 -25.20 4.95
N ASN A 162 -9.03 -24.01 5.36
CA ASN A 162 -10.03 -23.84 6.42
C ASN A 162 -11.12 -22.85 5.94
N GLU A 163 -12.25 -23.39 5.50
CA GLU A 163 -13.34 -22.59 4.92
C GLU A 163 -13.95 -21.59 5.91
N ALA A 164 -14.12 -21.97 7.17
CA ALA A 164 -14.66 -21.09 8.21
C ALA A 164 -13.75 -19.89 8.45
N LEU A 165 -12.44 -20.14 8.63
CA LEU A 165 -11.44 -19.09 8.82
C LEU A 165 -11.33 -18.19 7.58
N ARG A 166 -11.38 -18.79 6.38
CA ARG A 166 -11.32 -18.05 5.12
C ARG A 166 -12.50 -17.11 4.94
N GLU A 167 -13.72 -17.55 5.27
CA GLU A 167 -14.90 -16.69 5.19
C GLU A 167 -14.89 -15.60 6.28
N ALA A 168 -14.38 -15.88 7.49
CA ALA A 168 -14.17 -14.87 8.52
C ALA A 168 -13.21 -13.76 8.05
N PHE A 169 -12.04 -14.14 7.52
CA PHE A 169 -11.07 -13.20 6.94
C PHE A 169 -11.67 -12.41 5.78
N ARG A 170 -12.40 -13.10 4.90
CA ARG A 170 -13.02 -12.46 3.73
C ARG A 170 -14.04 -11.41 4.14
N SER A 171 -14.91 -11.74 5.09
CA SER A 171 -15.93 -10.82 5.60
C SER A 171 -15.30 -9.56 6.19
N ARG A 172 -14.28 -9.74 7.05
CA ARG A 172 -13.56 -8.63 7.68
C ARG A 172 -12.83 -7.74 6.66
N LEU A 173 -12.05 -8.34 5.77
CA LEU A 173 -11.30 -7.61 4.74
C LEU A 173 -12.24 -6.91 3.73
N GLN A 174 -13.37 -7.53 3.38
CA GLN A 174 -14.37 -6.90 2.53
C GLN A 174 -14.94 -5.63 3.19
N GLY A 175 -15.28 -5.70 4.48
CA GLY A 175 -15.73 -4.54 5.24
C GLY A 175 -14.69 -3.42 5.26
N PHE A 176 -13.42 -3.76 5.55
CA PHE A 176 -12.31 -2.80 5.53
C PHE A 176 -12.10 -2.15 4.16
N TYR A 177 -12.02 -2.93 3.08
CA TYR A 177 -11.77 -2.40 1.74
C TYR A 177 -12.96 -1.61 1.17
N SER A 178 -14.20 -1.91 1.58
CA SER A 178 -15.39 -1.18 1.13
C SER A 178 -15.36 0.31 1.50
N VAL A 179 -14.60 0.69 2.54
CA VAL A 179 -14.38 2.08 2.93
C VAL A 179 -13.75 2.91 1.82
N MET A 180 -12.90 2.31 0.99
CA MET A 180 -12.29 3.01 -0.15
C MET A 180 -13.35 3.53 -1.13
N LYS A 181 -14.43 2.75 -1.31
CA LYS A 181 -15.57 3.15 -2.16
C LYS A 181 -16.36 4.30 -1.52
N SER A 182 -16.65 4.23 -0.22
CA SER A 182 -17.43 5.28 0.47
C SER A 182 -16.66 6.60 0.61
N GLN A 183 -15.32 6.52 0.71
CA GLN A 183 -14.45 7.69 0.81
C GLN A 183 -13.83 8.12 -0.52
N ASP A 184 -14.37 7.68 -1.66
CA ASP A 184 -13.76 7.94 -2.98
C ASP A 184 -13.39 9.42 -3.16
N GLY A 185 -14.28 10.37 -2.85
CA GLY A 185 -14.02 11.80 -2.98
C GLY A 185 -12.82 12.34 -2.18
N LYS A 186 -12.28 11.58 -1.22
CA LYS A 186 -11.10 11.93 -0.41
C LYS A 186 -9.85 11.17 -0.82
N LEU A 187 -9.94 10.26 -1.79
CA LEU A 187 -8.80 9.44 -2.22
C LEU A 187 -8.14 10.02 -3.47
N ARG A 188 -6.82 9.98 -3.49
CA ARG A 188 -5.98 10.35 -4.63
C ARG A 188 -5.67 9.13 -5.51
N PHE A 189 -5.37 8.01 -4.85
CA PHE A 189 -4.87 6.80 -5.48
C PHE A 189 -5.03 5.59 -4.55
N GLY A 190 -5.31 4.43 -5.11
CA GLY A 190 -5.40 3.15 -4.42
C GLY A 190 -4.66 2.07 -5.21
N PHE A 191 -3.67 1.43 -4.59
CA PHE A 191 -2.87 0.38 -5.22
C PHE A 191 -2.83 -0.86 -4.36
N LEU A 192 -3.26 -1.98 -4.91
CA LEU A 192 -3.26 -3.27 -4.22
C LEU A 192 -2.37 -4.25 -4.96
N THR A 193 -1.55 -5.02 -4.23
CA THR A 193 -0.76 -6.10 -4.82
C THR A 193 -1.04 -7.43 -4.16
N GLY A 194 -0.94 -8.50 -4.95
CA GLY A 194 -1.16 -9.87 -4.50
C GLY A 194 -0.73 -10.89 -5.55
N VAL A 195 -1.09 -12.15 -5.35
CA VAL A 195 -0.85 -13.24 -6.31
C VAL A 195 -2.11 -13.69 -7.04
N THR A 196 -3.30 -13.42 -6.50
CA THR A 196 -4.58 -13.83 -7.06
C THR A 196 -5.56 -12.67 -7.05
N LYS A 197 -6.28 -12.47 -8.16
CA LYS A 197 -7.41 -11.53 -8.18
C LYS A 197 -8.61 -12.19 -7.49
N LEU A 198 -8.82 -11.86 -6.24
CA LEU A 198 -10.00 -12.29 -5.51
C LEU A 198 -11.22 -11.49 -5.97
N GLY A 199 -11.87 -11.95 -7.05
CA GLY A 199 -13.07 -11.33 -7.62
C GLY A 199 -14.27 -11.21 -6.66
N LYS A 200 -14.19 -11.85 -5.50
CA LYS A 200 -15.22 -11.89 -4.46
C LYS A 200 -15.10 -10.81 -3.37
N LEU A 201 -14.05 -10.00 -3.35
CA LEU A 201 -13.86 -8.93 -2.34
C LEU A 201 -14.57 -7.61 -2.70
N SER A 202 -15.25 -7.50 -3.86
CA SER A 202 -16.03 -6.31 -4.29
C SER A 202 -15.36 -4.96 -4.00
N ILE A 203 -14.02 -4.90 -4.05
CA ILE A 203 -13.27 -3.68 -3.69
C ILE A 203 -13.56 -2.56 -4.71
N PHE A 204 -13.99 -2.93 -5.92
CA PHE A 204 -14.17 -2.02 -7.06
C PHE A 204 -15.48 -2.24 -7.85
N SER A 205 -16.47 -2.89 -7.24
CA SER A 205 -17.83 -3.06 -7.80
C SER A 205 -18.86 -2.32 -6.97
#